data_AF-A0AAN7EYQ3-F1
#
_entry.id   AF-A0AAN7EYQ3-F1
#
_cell.length_a   1.000
_cell.length_b   1.000
_cell.length_c   1.000
_cell.angle_alpha   90.00
_cell.angle_beta   90.00
_cell.angle_gamma   90.00
#
_symmetry.space_group_name_H-M   'P 1'
#
loop_
_entity.id
_entity.type
_entity.pdbx_description
1 polymer ?
#
loop_
_entity_poly.entity_id
_entity_poly.type
_entity_poly.pdbx_seq_one_letter_code
_entity_poly.pdbx_strand_id
1 'polypeptide(L)'
;MSTKKMSQKKFDYRLLSRTAKNPIFSTISFAAIFFLIYADSIVSNLSITNPFDLKSNEIIDPHETQKTQETALEFETTFNSTVPSISTQEKVVEEEDSETQDPLIPPDNASKDERLMWFRRKLPELEILQSNKLSQKFHGRVLEFLNHGCTVQFYMTWFSTAQSFGKRELLAVDTLFKVHPQGCLMIISNTMDTRRGYRILKPIIDRGFKILAITPDLPFLVKNTPAEAWLEELKSGRKDPGNIPLFNNLSNLIRLAMLYKYGGIYLDTDFIILKDFSGLRNSVGAQSMDPATNTWNRLNGAVMIFDINHPLLIDFMQEFASTFNGNKWGFNGPYLVSRVIERVGNTPGYNITILPPKAFYAVDWFKIKGLLKKPENEADSQWVEHKLAELNNGETYALHLWNKRSRELKIEEGSVMARLILDHCVICEHIYDS
;
A
#
# COMPACT_ATOMS: atom_id res chain seq x y z
N MET A 1 28.44 -75.17 -4.84
CA MET A 1 29.23 -73.92 -5.03
C MET A 1 28.24 -72.82 -5.44
N SER A 2 28.33 -71.56 -5.01
CA SER A 2 29.29 -70.92 -4.10
C SER A 2 28.59 -69.86 -3.22
N THR A 3 28.93 -69.80 -1.93
CA THR A 3 28.38 -68.80 -0.98
C THR A 3 29.18 -67.50 -1.03
N LYS A 4 28.54 -66.36 -1.30
CA LYS A 4 29.19 -65.04 -1.23
C LYS A 4 28.69 -64.27 0.00
N LYS A 5 29.59 -63.93 0.91
CA LYS A 5 29.30 -63.22 2.18
C LYS A 5 28.95 -61.75 1.97
N MET A 6 28.17 -61.21 2.91
CA MET A 6 28.00 -59.77 3.14
C MET A 6 29.34 -59.07 3.44
N SER A 7 29.38 -57.77 3.16
CA SER A 7 30.37 -56.84 3.72
C SER A 7 29.71 -55.51 4.06
N GLN A 8 29.24 -55.34 5.30
CA GLN A 8 28.75 -54.06 5.80
C GLN A 8 29.93 -53.08 5.92
N LYS A 9 29.88 -51.95 5.19
CA LYS A 9 30.76 -50.82 5.45
C LYS A 9 30.19 -50.02 6.64
N LYS A 10 30.87 -50.05 7.79
CA LYS A 10 30.68 -49.03 8.83
C LYS A 10 31.17 -47.68 8.30
N PHE A 11 30.40 -46.62 8.54
CA PHE A 11 30.86 -45.24 8.43
C PHE A 11 31.26 -44.74 9.82
N ASP A 12 32.56 -44.61 10.09
CA ASP A 12 33.06 -43.98 11.31
C ASP A 12 32.96 -42.45 11.19
N TYR A 13 31.88 -41.87 11.71
CA TYR A 13 31.78 -40.42 11.92
C TYR A 13 32.64 -40.02 13.12
N ARG A 14 33.92 -39.68 12.87
CA ARG A 14 34.79 -39.07 13.88
C ARG A 14 34.31 -37.66 14.20
N LEU A 15 33.67 -37.50 15.36
CA LEU A 15 33.23 -36.22 15.92
C LEU A 15 34.44 -35.30 16.17
N LEU A 16 34.64 -34.29 15.32
CA LEU A 16 35.70 -33.27 15.47
C LEU A 16 35.32 -32.19 16.50
N SER A 17 35.11 -32.59 17.76
CA SER A 17 35.03 -31.66 18.87
C SER A 17 36.43 -31.10 19.20
N ARG A 18 36.72 -29.86 18.79
CA ARG A 18 37.92 -29.12 19.21
C ARG A 18 37.53 -27.80 19.87
N THR A 19 37.15 -27.89 21.14
CA THR A 19 36.93 -26.74 22.04
C THR A 19 38.26 -26.07 22.42
N ALA A 20 38.78 -25.22 21.53
CA ALA A 20 39.93 -24.37 21.81
C ALA A 20 39.55 -23.24 22.79
N LYS A 21 39.61 -23.51 24.10
CA LYS A 21 39.39 -22.51 25.16
C LYS A 21 40.55 -21.50 25.25
N ASN A 22 40.65 -20.58 24.30
CA ASN A 22 41.53 -19.41 24.40
C ASN A 22 40.77 -18.23 25.03
N PRO A 23 41.08 -17.83 26.28
CA PRO A 23 40.33 -16.77 26.98
C PRO A 23 40.43 -15.41 26.27
N ILE A 24 41.56 -15.16 25.57
CA ILE A 24 41.86 -13.92 24.84
C ILE A 24 40.78 -13.58 23.79
N PHE A 25 40.25 -14.59 23.06
CA PHE A 25 39.21 -14.36 22.06
C PHE A 25 37.88 -13.94 22.70
N SER A 26 37.52 -14.54 23.84
CA SER A 26 36.29 -14.18 24.57
C SER A 26 36.37 -12.76 25.11
N THR A 27 37.51 -12.36 25.70
CA THR A 27 37.69 -11.00 26.21
C THR A 27 37.65 -9.93 25.12
N ILE A 28 38.19 -10.21 23.92
CA ILE A 28 38.13 -9.28 22.78
C ILE A 28 36.68 -9.13 22.29
N SER A 29 35.92 -10.21 22.17
CA SER A 29 34.50 -10.13 21.78
C SER A 29 33.64 -9.37 22.81
N PHE A 30 33.83 -9.60 24.12
CA PHE A 30 33.11 -8.83 25.14
C PHE A 30 33.53 -7.36 25.17
N ALA A 31 34.82 -7.05 25.02
CA ALA A 31 35.28 -5.66 24.92
C ALA A 31 34.66 -4.93 23.72
N ALA A 32 34.60 -5.58 22.55
CA ALA A 32 33.96 -5.01 21.36
C ALA A 32 32.46 -4.72 21.57
N ILE A 33 31.72 -5.64 22.24
CA ILE A 33 30.30 -5.43 22.57
C ILE A 33 30.13 -4.26 23.55
N PHE A 34 30.97 -4.16 24.60
CA PHE A 34 30.93 -3.02 25.51
C PHE A 34 31.28 -1.69 24.83
N PHE A 35 32.25 -1.67 23.93
CA PHE A 35 32.58 -0.46 23.15
C PHE A 35 31.44 -0.03 22.23
N LEU A 36 30.71 -0.97 21.60
CA LEU A 36 29.54 -0.66 20.79
C LEU A 36 28.41 -0.06 21.65
N ILE A 37 28.06 -0.69 22.77
CA ILE A 37 27.02 -0.19 23.69
C ILE A 37 27.40 1.19 24.27
N TYR A 38 28.67 1.40 24.61
CA TYR A 38 29.15 2.67 25.16
C TYR A 38 29.17 3.78 24.10
N ALA A 39 29.56 3.47 22.86
CA ALA A 39 29.50 4.42 21.75
C ALA A 39 28.04 4.82 21.43
N ASP A 40 27.12 3.86 21.39
CA ASP A 40 25.69 4.11 21.14
C ASP A 40 25.05 4.95 22.26
N SER A 41 25.46 4.74 23.51
CA SER A 41 25.09 5.57 24.66
C SER A 41 25.64 7.00 24.58
N ILE A 42 26.88 7.19 24.10
CA ILE A 42 27.46 8.53 23.87
C ILE A 42 26.73 9.25 22.74
N VAL A 43 26.46 8.58 21.62
CA VAL A 43 25.70 9.16 20.48
C VAL A 43 24.29 9.55 20.93
N SER A 44 23.62 8.68 21.69
CA SER A 44 22.29 8.97 22.27
C SER A 44 22.31 10.19 23.19
N ASN A 45 23.32 10.35 24.05
CA ASN A 45 23.43 11.50 24.96
C ASN A 45 23.81 12.81 24.22
N LEU A 46 24.68 12.76 23.20
CA LEU A 46 24.99 13.94 22.37
C LEU A 46 23.77 14.44 21.57
N SER A 47 22.81 13.58 21.27
CA SER A 47 21.54 13.97 20.63
C SER A 47 20.56 14.71 21.56
N ILE A 48 20.83 14.81 22.86
CA ILE A 48 19.95 15.48 23.86
C ILE A 48 20.64 16.72 24.46
N THR A 49 21.35 17.50 23.62
CA THR A 49 21.78 18.86 23.98
C THR A 49 21.60 19.83 22.81
N ASN A 50 20.50 20.60 22.85
CA ASN A 50 20.37 21.85 22.09
C ASN A 50 19.94 22.94 23.08
N PRO A 51 20.80 23.94 23.40
CA PRO A 51 20.57 24.82 24.52
C PRO A 51 19.81 26.10 24.12
N PHE A 52 18.59 26.27 24.65
CA PHE A 52 18.00 27.59 24.92
C PHE A 52 16.92 27.45 26.01
N ASP A 53 17.25 27.85 27.23
CA ASP A 53 16.30 28.06 28.34
C ASP A 53 16.52 29.48 28.90
N LEU A 54 15.42 30.19 29.19
CA LEU A 54 15.40 31.45 29.92
C LEU A 54 13.98 31.79 30.37
N LYS A 55 13.52 31.16 31.47
CA LYS A 55 12.29 31.53 32.17
C LYS A 55 12.53 32.54 33.29
N SER A 56 12.02 33.76 33.11
CA SER A 56 11.82 34.81 34.15
C SER A 56 11.10 36.00 33.50
N ASN A 57 10.02 36.61 34.01
CA ASN A 57 9.30 36.46 35.29
C ASN A 57 7.79 36.76 35.14
N GLU A 58 7.00 36.20 36.07
CA GLU A 58 5.83 36.75 36.82
C GLU A 58 4.71 37.61 36.17
N ILE A 59 3.56 37.65 36.87
CA ILE A 59 2.29 38.27 36.46
C ILE A 59 1.94 39.41 37.42
N ILE A 60 1.72 40.62 36.91
CA ILE A 60 0.94 41.70 37.55
C ILE A 60 0.11 42.40 36.46
N ASP A 61 -1.13 42.80 36.80
CA ASP A 61 -2.11 43.41 35.88
C ASP A 61 -2.24 44.95 36.13
N PRO A 62 -3.26 45.71 35.66
CA PRO A 62 -3.01 46.86 34.78
C PRO A 62 -3.22 48.24 35.45
N HIS A 63 -2.77 49.33 34.81
CA HIS A 63 -3.54 50.59 34.62
C HIS A 63 -2.76 51.75 33.92
N GLU A 64 -3.53 52.64 33.29
CA GLU A 64 -3.32 54.08 32.98
C GLU A 64 -2.17 54.66 32.09
N THR A 65 -2.57 55.04 30.86
CA THR A 65 -2.66 56.43 30.31
C THR A 65 -1.46 57.44 30.26
N GLN A 66 -1.25 57.96 29.03
CA GLN A 66 -0.97 59.38 28.63
C GLN A 66 0.47 59.93 28.42
N LYS A 67 0.63 60.66 27.27
CA LYS A 67 1.53 61.83 27.00
C LYS A 67 3.06 61.60 26.86
N THR A 68 3.81 62.23 25.91
CA THR A 68 3.47 63.11 24.75
C THR A 68 4.57 63.13 23.67
N GLN A 69 4.21 63.59 22.45
CA GLN A 69 4.90 64.42 21.43
C GLN A 69 6.31 65.03 21.76
N GLU A 70 7.19 65.43 20.82
CA GLU A 70 7.24 65.41 19.32
C GLU A 70 8.62 65.82 18.76
N THR A 71 8.93 65.45 17.51
CA THR A 71 9.40 66.33 16.38
C THR A 71 9.46 65.44 15.11
N ALA A 72 8.73 65.69 14.01
CA ALA A 72 8.84 66.77 13.00
C ALA A 72 10.10 66.63 12.11
N LEU A 73 10.10 66.78 10.77
CA LEU A 73 9.09 67.04 9.71
C LEU A 73 9.72 66.53 8.35
N GLU A 74 9.20 66.55 7.12
CA GLU A 74 8.02 67.03 6.35
C GLU A 74 7.94 66.12 5.08
N PHE A 75 6.79 65.68 4.51
CA PHE A 75 5.85 66.35 3.57
C PHE A 75 6.52 67.06 2.35
N GLU A 76 6.08 66.95 1.08
CA GLU A 76 5.14 66.00 0.42
C GLU A 76 5.34 65.94 -1.13
N THR A 77 4.43 65.27 -1.84
CA THR A 77 4.45 64.88 -3.27
C THR A 77 4.45 65.99 -4.32
N THR A 78 4.95 65.69 -5.54
CA THR A 78 4.19 65.95 -6.79
C THR A 78 4.55 64.97 -7.92
N PHE A 79 3.62 64.75 -8.86
CA PHE A 79 3.71 63.76 -9.97
C PHE A 79 4.24 64.37 -11.29
N ASN A 80 5.02 63.60 -12.07
CA ASN A 80 4.51 63.05 -13.36
C ASN A 80 5.47 62.10 -14.12
N SER A 81 4.85 61.08 -14.73
CA SER A 81 5.22 60.33 -15.96
C SER A 81 6.68 59.97 -16.26
N THR A 82 6.98 58.67 -16.22
CA THR A 82 7.00 57.79 -17.42
C THR A 82 6.88 56.32 -17.00
N VAL A 83 6.18 55.50 -17.78
CA VAL A 83 5.88 54.07 -17.48
C VAL A 83 6.79 53.15 -18.30
N PRO A 84 7.39 52.12 -17.68
CA PRO A 84 7.08 50.74 -18.11
C PRO A 84 6.52 49.90 -16.96
N SER A 85 5.44 49.17 -17.22
CA SER A 85 4.89 48.20 -16.28
C SER A 85 5.56 46.83 -16.46
N ILE A 86 5.99 46.23 -15.34
CA ILE A 86 6.34 44.80 -15.28
C ILE A 86 5.48 44.17 -14.19
N SER A 87 4.38 43.54 -14.59
CA SER A 87 3.60 42.67 -13.72
C SER A 87 4.29 41.32 -13.62
N THR A 88 4.95 41.05 -12.49
CA THR A 88 5.49 39.72 -12.18
C THR A 88 4.35 38.77 -11.83
N GLN A 89 3.62 38.32 -12.85
CA GLN A 89 2.82 37.10 -12.74
C GLN A 89 3.78 35.94 -12.48
N GLU A 90 3.77 35.38 -11.29
CA GLU A 90 4.28 34.03 -11.08
C GLU A 90 3.43 33.09 -11.91
N LYS A 91 3.91 32.75 -13.11
CA LYS A 91 3.39 31.61 -13.85
C LYS A 91 3.65 30.37 -13.00
N VAL A 92 2.61 29.91 -12.33
CA VAL A 92 2.50 28.50 -11.94
C VAL A 92 2.58 27.72 -13.25
N VAL A 93 3.77 27.20 -13.54
CA VAL A 93 3.94 26.16 -14.54
C VAL A 93 3.29 24.93 -13.92
N GLU A 94 2.02 24.73 -14.23
CA GLU A 94 1.46 23.40 -14.22
C GLU A 94 2.26 22.62 -15.26
N GLU A 95 2.93 21.56 -14.82
CA GLU A 95 3.51 20.59 -15.72
C GLU A 95 2.33 19.94 -16.45
N GLU A 96 2.12 20.34 -17.71
CA GLU A 96 1.33 19.57 -18.67
C GLU A 96 2.05 18.23 -18.87
N ASP A 97 1.80 17.30 -17.95
CA ASP A 97 1.91 15.87 -18.18
C ASP A 97 1.04 15.54 -19.39
N SER A 98 1.59 15.71 -20.59
CA SER A 98 1.06 15.13 -21.81
C SER A 98 0.75 13.65 -21.55
N GLU A 99 -0.32 13.11 -22.14
CA GLU A 99 -0.79 11.74 -21.90
C GLU A 99 0.22 10.69 -22.40
N THR A 100 1.31 10.55 -21.66
CA THR A 100 2.35 9.56 -21.83
C THR A 100 1.73 8.22 -21.49
N GLN A 101 1.60 7.36 -22.49
CA GLN A 101 1.14 5.99 -22.29
C GLN A 101 2.01 5.34 -21.22
N ASP A 102 1.36 4.83 -20.16
CA ASP A 102 2.02 4.18 -19.03
C ASP A 102 3.04 3.16 -19.56
N PRO A 103 4.35 3.32 -19.28
CA PRO A 103 5.40 2.49 -19.84
C PRO A 103 5.35 1.04 -19.37
N LEU A 104 4.45 0.72 -18.42
CA LEU A 104 4.14 -0.63 -17.96
C LEU A 104 3.07 -1.34 -18.81
N ILE A 105 2.44 -0.67 -19.79
CA ILE A 105 1.45 -1.27 -20.71
C ILE A 105 2.16 -1.91 -21.93
N PRO A 106 2.04 -3.24 -22.15
CA PRO A 106 2.63 -3.92 -23.30
C PRO A 106 1.86 -3.62 -24.60
N PRO A 107 2.49 -3.74 -25.80
CA PRO A 107 1.81 -3.51 -27.07
C PRO A 107 0.75 -4.57 -27.37
N ASP A 108 -0.40 -4.13 -27.90
CA ASP A 108 -1.51 -5.01 -28.29
C ASP A 108 -1.11 -6.05 -29.33
N ASN A 109 -1.62 -7.27 -29.16
CA ASN A 109 -1.43 -8.43 -30.05
C ASN A 109 0.03 -8.85 -30.36
N ALA A 110 1.03 -8.27 -29.67
CA ALA A 110 2.43 -8.60 -29.88
C ALA A 110 2.77 -10.06 -29.56
N SER A 111 3.67 -10.65 -30.33
CA SER A 111 4.31 -11.93 -30.00
C SER A 111 5.20 -11.80 -28.75
N LYS A 112 5.64 -12.95 -28.21
CA LYS A 112 6.54 -12.99 -27.06
C LYS A 112 7.86 -12.26 -27.33
N ASP A 113 8.42 -12.43 -28.53
CA ASP A 113 9.73 -11.86 -28.86
C ASP A 113 9.64 -10.36 -29.16
N GLU A 114 8.52 -9.91 -29.74
CA GLU A 114 8.20 -8.47 -29.87
C GLU A 114 8.01 -7.81 -28.50
N ARG A 115 7.26 -8.43 -27.56
CA ARG A 115 7.18 -7.95 -26.17
C ARG A 115 8.54 -7.90 -25.49
N LEU A 116 9.39 -8.93 -25.67
CA LEU A 116 10.75 -8.93 -25.11
C LEU A 116 11.63 -7.81 -25.69
N MET A 117 11.52 -7.53 -27.00
CA MET A 117 12.23 -6.41 -27.63
C MET A 117 11.70 -5.05 -27.17
N TRP A 118 10.38 -4.86 -27.08
CA TRP A 118 9.76 -3.67 -26.51
C TRP A 118 10.18 -3.45 -25.06
N PHE A 119 10.07 -4.48 -24.22
CA PHE A 119 10.35 -4.39 -22.79
C PHE A 119 11.83 -4.07 -22.51
N ARG A 120 12.76 -4.65 -23.28
CA ARG A 120 14.20 -4.29 -23.21
C ARG A 120 14.48 -2.82 -23.56
N ARG A 121 13.69 -2.23 -24.48
CA ARG A 121 13.80 -0.80 -24.81
C ARG A 121 13.20 0.10 -23.73
N LYS A 122 12.11 -0.34 -23.08
CA LYS A 122 11.45 0.40 -21.99
C LYS A 122 12.11 0.26 -20.63
N LEU A 123 12.84 -0.83 -20.36
CA LEU A 123 13.47 -1.10 -19.06
C LEU A 123 14.26 0.07 -18.44
N PRO A 124 15.05 0.88 -19.19
CA PRO A 124 15.75 2.03 -18.63
C PRO A 124 14.85 3.15 -18.10
N GLU A 125 13.60 3.23 -18.59
CA GLU A 125 12.58 4.19 -18.13
C GLU A 125 11.84 3.70 -16.87
N LEU A 126 11.94 2.41 -16.53
CA LEU A 126 11.16 1.79 -15.45
C LEU A 126 11.83 1.92 -14.08
N GLU A 127 11.88 3.15 -13.55
CA GLU A 127 12.50 3.45 -12.24
C GLU A 127 12.00 2.55 -11.10
N ILE A 128 10.72 2.14 -11.13
CA ILE A 128 10.10 1.26 -10.12
C ILE A 128 10.80 -0.12 -10.00
N LEU A 129 11.58 -0.54 -10.99
CA LEU A 129 12.35 -1.79 -10.95
C LEU A 129 13.75 -1.61 -10.31
N GLN A 130 14.11 -0.40 -9.85
CA GLN A 130 15.43 -0.04 -9.34
C GLN A 130 15.33 0.71 -7.99
N SER A 131 16.45 0.77 -7.27
CA SER A 131 16.58 1.62 -6.07
C SER A 131 17.20 2.96 -6.47
N ASN A 132 16.44 4.06 -6.35
CA ASN A 132 16.86 5.42 -6.65
C ASN A 132 17.01 6.26 -5.35
N LYS A 133 17.41 7.53 -5.45
CA LYS A 133 17.64 8.41 -4.28
C LYS A 133 16.40 8.64 -3.39
N LEU A 134 15.19 8.46 -3.93
CA LEU A 134 13.93 8.56 -3.19
C LEU A 134 13.52 7.21 -2.61
N SER A 135 13.52 6.15 -3.41
CA SER A 135 13.13 4.81 -2.97
C SER A 135 14.12 4.21 -1.96
N GLN A 136 15.43 4.51 -2.02
CA GLN A 136 16.38 4.11 -0.97
C GLN A 136 16.02 4.63 0.44
N LYS A 137 15.17 5.67 0.55
CA LYS A 137 14.63 6.17 1.84
C LYS A 137 13.36 5.44 2.30
N PHE A 138 12.79 4.58 1.46
CA PHE A 138 11.52 3.88 1.68
C PHE A 138 11.42 3.26 3.06
N HIS A 139 12.36 2.39 3.43
CA HIS A 139 12.31 1.68 4.71
C HIS A 139 12.34 2.64 5.92
N GLY A 140 13.18 3.67 5.88
CA GLY A 140 13.23 4.70 6.92
C GLY A 140 11.91 5.46 7.07
N ARG A 141 11.34 5.92 5.94
CA ARG A 141 10.03 6.60 5.89
C ARG A 141 8.88 5.70 6.35
N VAL A 142 8.95 4.39 6.09
CA VAL A 142 7.96 3.44 6.63
C VAL A 142 8.07 3.35 8.14
N LEU A 143 9.26 3.12 8.70
CA LEU A 143 9.44 3.03 10.16
C LEU A 143 9.06 4.34 10.86
N GLU A 144 9.44 5.49 10.29
CA GLU A 144 9.04 6.82 10.74
C GLU A 144 7.50 6.94 10.82
N PHE A 145 6.79 6.62 9.74
CA PHE A 145 5.33 6.67 9.70
C PHE A 145 4.67 5.70 10.69
N LEU A 146 5.12 4.44 10.77
CA LEU A 146 4.52 3.42 11.64
C LEU A 146 4.74 3.70 13.14
N ASN A 147 5.79 4.44 13.51
CA ASN A 147 6.04 4.84 14.91
C ASN A 147 4.99 5.82 15.48
N HIS A 148 4.08 6.38 14.66
CA HIS A 148 3.10 7.39 15.09
C HIS A 148 1.90 6.87 15.91
N GLY A 149 1.97 5.67 16.50
CA GLY A 149 0.89 5.12 17.34
C GLY A 149 -0.41 4.89 16.56
N CYS A 150 -0.36 4.00 15.58
CA CYS A 150 -1.50 3.56 14.78
C CYS A 150 -2.23 2.41 15.48
N THR A 151 -3.57 2.41 15.53
CA THR A 151 -4.32 1.25 16.05
C THR A 151 -4.33 0.07 15.07
N VAL A 152 -4.44 0.37 13.77
CA VAL A 152 -4.41 -0.59 12.66
C VAL A 152 -3.60 0.02 11.51
N GLN A 153 -2.86 -0.82 10.77
CA GLN A 153 -1.98 -0.40 9.68
C GLN A 153 -2.50 -0.94 8.34
N PHE A 154 -2.77 -0.04 7.41
CA PHE A 154 -3.34 -0.33 6.09
C PHE A 154 -2.38 0.04 4.95
N TYR A 155 -2.40 -0.76 3.90
CA TYR A 155 -1.62 -0.59 2.68
C TYR A 155 -2.52 -0.68 1.45
N MET A 156 -2.34 0.26 0.52
CA MET A 156 -2.91 0.22 -0.83
C MET A 156 -1.78 0.38 -1.84
N THR A 157 -1.95 -0.06 -3.09
CA THR A 157 -1.00 0.25 -4.19
C THR A 157 -1.66 1.11 -5.26
N TRP A 158 -0.96 2.14 -5.74
CA TRP A 158 -1.40 2.94 -6.89
C TRP A 158 -0.24 3.22 -7.86
N PHE A 159 -0.37 2.78 -9.11
CA PHE A 159 0.68 2.93 -10.13
C PHE A 159 0.23 3.66 -11.39
N SER A 160 -1.07 3.94 -11.53
CA SER A 160 -1.60 4.89 -12.52
C SER A 160 -1.12 6.33 -12.20
N THR A 161 -1.34 7.27 -13.11
CA THR A 161 -0.99 8.69 -12.89
C THR A 161 -1.70 9.25 -11.64
N ALA A 162 -1.10 10.23 -10.96
CA ALA A 162 -1.73 10.87 -9.81
C ALA A 162 -3.07 11.53 -10.17
N GLN A 163 -3.19 12.10 -11.37
CA GLN A 163 -4.43 12.69 -11.90
C GLN A 163 -5.60 11.70 -11.97
N SER A 164 -5.31 10.40 -12.13
CA SER A 164 -6.33 9.35 -12.18
C SER A 164 -6.77 8.82 -10.80
N PHE A 165 -6.14 9.26 -9.69
CA PHE A 165 -6.59 8.93 -8.33
C PHE A 165 -7.82 9.79 -8.00
N GLY A 166 -9.01 9.27 -8.36
CA GLY A 166 -10.23 10.05 -8.44
C GLY A 166 -11.06 10.05 -7.16
N LYS A 167 -12.31 10.54 -7.29
CA LYS A 167 -13.31 10.56 -6.21
C LYS A 167 -13.61 9.16 -5.65
N ARG A 168 -13.50 8.11 -6.46
CA ARG A 168 -13.79 6.72 -6.07
C ARG A 168 -12.70 6.13 -5.19
N GLU A 169 -11.44 6.39 -5.54
CA GLU A 169 -10.28 6.04 -4.73
C GLU A 169 -10.22 6.86 -3.43
N LEU A 170 -10.54 8.17 -3.49
CA LEU A 170 -10.70 9.02 -2.30
C LEU A 170 -11.83 8.55 -1.38
N LEU A 171 -12.92 8.00 -1.93
CA LEU A 171 -14.02 7.42 -1.16
C LEU A 171 -13.60 6.13 -0.41
N ALA A 172 -12.74 5.30 -1.01
CA ALA A 172 -12.16 4.15 -0.33
C ALA A 172 -11.26 4.59 0.84
N VAL A 173 -10.48 5.66 0.65
CA VAL A 173 -9.67 6.30 1.70
C VAL A 173 -10.55 6.88 2.82
N ASP A 174 -11.62 7.61 2.47
CA ASP A 174 -12.49 8.25 3.44
C ASP A 174 -13.23 7.22 4.31
N THR A 175 -13.89 6.23 3.69
CA THR A 175 -14.66 5.22 4.45
C THR A 175 -13.75 4.35 5.32
N LEU A 176 -12.49 4.14 4.92
CA LEU A 176 -11.46 3.56 5.79
C LEU A 176 -11.25 4.41 7.06
N PHE A 177 -11.11 5.73 6.94
CA PHE A 177 -10.93 6.63 8.08
C PHE A 177 -12.22 6.92 8.88
N LYS A 178 -13.41 6.78 8.29
CA LYS A 178 -14.69 6.74 9.02
C LYS A 178 -14.68 5.64 10.07
N VAL A 179 -14.27 4.43 9.67
CA VAL A 179 -14.27 3.22 10.50
C VAL A 179 -13.02 3.15 11.40
N HIS A 180 -11.87 3.55 10.89
CA HIS A 180 -10.58 3.54 11.58
C HIS A 180 -9.98 4.95 11.71
N PRO A 181 -10.58 5.86 12.50
CA PRO A 181 -10.07 7.24 12.65
C PRO A 181 -8.70 7.34 13.34
N GLN A 182 -8.27 6.27 14.03
CA GLN A 182 -6.92 6.13 14.61
C GLN A 182 -6.03 5.14 13.84
N GLY A 183 -6.49 4.65 12.70
CA GLY A 183 -5.69 3.84 11.78
C GLY A 183 -4.66 4.68 11.03
N CYS A 184 -3.78 4.00 10.29
CA CYS A 184 -2.80 4.62 9.40
C CYS A 184 -2.86 3.97 8.03
N LEU A 185 -2.96 4.76 6.96
CA LEU A 185 -2.99 4.28 5.58
C LEU A 185 -1.73 4.69 4.81
N MET A 186 -1.10 3.73 4.16
CA MET A 186 0.04 3.94 3.29
C MET A 186 -0.27 3.56 1.85
N ILE A 187 -0.24 4.55 0.95
CA ILE A 187 -0.44 4.36 -0.49
C ILE A 187 0.93 4.15 -1.15
N ILE A 188 1.25 2.89 -1.46
CA ILE A 188 2.48 2.49 -2.12
C ILE A 188 2.41 2.90 -3.59
N SER A 189 3.09 3.99 -3.93
CA SER A 189 2.92 4.70 -5.20
C SER A 189 4.07 5.68 -5.42
N ASN A 190 4.76 5.57 -6.56
CA ASN A 190 5.71 6.59 -7.01
C ASN A 190 5.01 7.83 -7.61
N THR A 191 3.79 7.67 -8.15
CA THR A 191 3.04 8.79 -8.76
C THR A 191 2.38 9.68 -7.71
N MET A 192 1.90 9.11 -6.60
CA MET A 192 1.30 9.86 -5.49
C MET A 192 2.32 10.40 -4.49
N ASP A 193 3.56 9.90 -4.47
CA ASP A 193 4.67 10.43 -3.65
C ASP A 193 5.28 11.71 -4.27
N THR A 194 4.41 12.64 -4.65
CA THR A 194 4.71 13.85 -5.41
C THR A 194 3.95 15.06 -4.84
N ARG A 195 4.32 16.27 -5.27
CA ARG A 195 3.55 17.49 -4.94
C ARG A 195 2.08 17.40 -5.37
N ARG A 196 1.79 16.67 -6.46
CA ARG A 196 0.43 16.47 -6.98
C ARG A 196 -0.36 15.50 -6.11
N GLY A 197 0.21 14.34 -5.77
CA GLY A 197 -0.42 13.39 -4.85
C GLY A 197 -0.63 13.97 -3.44
N TYR A 198 0.33 14.76 -2.92
CA TYR A 198 0.15 15.49 -1.67
C TYR A 198 -1.07 16.43 -1.72
N ARG A 199 -1.27 17.20 -2.80
CA ARG A 199 -2.47 18.06 -2.96
C ARG A 199 -3.77 17.25 -2.96
N ILE A 200 -3.78 16.08 -3.61
CA ILE A 200 -4.95 15.19 -3.67
C ILE A 200 -5.30 14.62 -2.28
N LEU A 201 -4.29 14.25 -1.48
CA LEU A 201 -4.48 13.71 -0.13
C LEU A 201 -4.63 14.81 0.94
N LYS A 202 -4.33 16.08 0.63
CA LYS A 202 -4.38 17.20 1.59
C LYS A 202 -5.72 17.30 2.35
N PRO A 203 -6.91 17.17 1.74
CA PRO A 203 -8.18 17.24 2.46
C PRO A 203 -8.37 16.13 3.52
N ILE A 204 -7.69 14.99 3.35
CA ILE A 204 -7.64 13.89 4.32
C ILE A 204 -6.68 14.25 5.46
N ILE A 205 -5.47 14.71 5.11
CA ILE A 205 -4.39 15.09 6.04
C ILE A 205 -4.81 16.28 6.93
N ASP A 206 -5.48 17.28 6.36
CA ASP A 206 -5.95 18.49 7.07
C ASP A 206 -6.96 18.17 8.18
N ARG A 207 -7.65 17.02 8.11
CA ARG A 207 -8.55 16.54 9.16
C ARG A 207 -7.85 15.66 10.21
N GLY A 208 -6.51 15.57 10.16
CA GLY A 208 -5.68 14.84 11.13
C GLY A 208 -5.55 13.34 10.88
N PHE A 209 -6.10 12.82 9.77
CA PHE A 209 -5.99 11.41 9.42
C PHE A 209 -4.57 11.05 8.95
N LYS A 210 -4.05 9.94 9.47
CA LYS A 210 -2.66 9.50 9.22
C LYS A 210 -2.56 8.78 7.89
N ILE A 211 -2.33 9.53 6.82
CA ILE A 211 -2.13 9.01 5.45
C ILE A 211 -0.79 9.44 4.85
N LEU A 212 -0.12 8.51 4.16
CA LEU A 212 1.14 8.76 3.46
C LEU A 212 1.17 8.07 2.09
N ALA A 213 1.45 8.82 1.02
CA ALA A 213 1.90 8.25 -0.24
C ALA A 213 3.42 8.06 -0.22
N ILE A 214 3.92 6.96 -0.78
CA ILE A 214 5.34 6.61 -0.71
C ILE A 214 5.83 5.76 -1.90
N THR A 215 6.96 6.18 -2.49
CA THR A 215 7.67 5.44 -3.55
C THR A 215 8.25 4.14 -2.99
N PRO A 216 7.85 2.95 -3.50
CA PRO A 216 8.45 1.68 -3.08
C PRO A 216 9.89 1.53 -3.57
N ASP A 217 10.73 0.90 -2.76
CA ASP A 217 11.99 0.28 -3.21
C ASP A 217 11.72 -1.20 -3.49
N LEU A 218 11.39 -1.52 -4.74
CA LEU A 218 11.05 -2.88 -5.14
C LEU A 218 12.21 -3.87 -4.89
N PRO A 219 13.48 -3.56 -5.23
CA PRO A 219 14.62 -4.38 -4.83
C PRO A 219 14.69 -4.65 -3.32
N PHE A 220 14.54 -3.64 -2.45
CA PHE A 220 14.48 -3.84 -1.00
C PHE A 220 13.29 -4.72 -0.57
N LEU A 221 12.11 -4.51 -1.18
CA LEU A 221 10.89 -5.25 -0.88
C LEU A 221 10.98 -6.74 -1.26
N VAL A 222 11.68 -7.10 -2.34
CA VAL A 222 11.90 -8.52 -2.68
C VAL A 222 13.15 -9.13 -2.05
N LYS A 223 14.09 -8.32 -1.54
CA LYS A 223 15.37 -8.80 -1.02
C LYS A 223 15.20 -9.84 0.09
N ASN A 224 15.97 -10.92 -0.03
CA ASN A 224 15.93 -12.14 0.78
C ASN A 224 14.58 -12.88 0.71
N THR A 225 13.86 -12.81 -0.42
CA THR A 225 12.66 -13.61 -0.70
C THR A 225 12.75 -14.30 -2.06
N PRO A 226 11.92 -15.34 -2.33
CA PRO A 226 11.88 -16.00 -3.63
C PRO A 226 11.60 -15.08 -4.83
N ALA A 227 11.01 -13.90 -4.61
CA ALA A 227 10.72 -12.93 -5.66
C ALA A 227 11.94 -12.14 -6.14
N GLU A 228 13.06 -12.16 -5.42
CA GLU A 228 14.32 -11.50 -5.82
C GLU A 228 14.83 -12.05 -7.16
N ALA A 229 14.78 -13.38 -7.33
CA ALA A 229 15.15 -14.04 -8.59
C ALA A 229 14.23 -13.63 -9.76
N TRP A 230 12.93 -13.47 -9.52
CA TRP A 230 11.98 -13.00 -10.55
C TRP A 230 12.28 -11.56 -10.97
N LEU A 231 12.60 -10.68 -10.02
CA LEU A 231 12.95 -9.28 -10.31
C LEU A 231 14.24 -9.20 -11.14
N GLU A 232 15.27 -9.98 -10.84
CA GLU A 232 16.50 -10.00 -11.64
C GLU A 232 16.34 -10.68 -13.01
N GLU A 233 15.45 -11.68 -13.16
CA GLU A 233 15.06 -12.19 -14.49
C GLU A 233 14.35 -11.13 -15.34
N LEU A 234 13.51 -10.30 -14.71
CA LEU A 234 12.81 -9.20 -15.37
C LEU A 234 13.79 -8.06 -15.75
N LYS A 235 14.62 -7.60 -14.80
CA LYS A 235 15.66 -6.58 -15.01
C LYS A 235 16.75 -7.01 -16.00
N SER A 236 16.99 -8.30 -16.18
CA SER A 236 17.89 -8.78 -17.25
C SER A 236 17.23 -8.88 -18.63
N GLY A 237 15.97 -8.46 -18.78
CA GLY A 237 15.23 -8.50 -20.04
C GLY A 237 15.03 -9.92 -20.59
N ARG A 238 15.12 -10.95 -19.73
CA ARG A 238 14.93 -12.37 -20.09
C ARG A 238 13.53 -12.87 -19.78
N LYS A 239 12.87 -12.32 -18.75
CA LYS A 239 11.45 -12.58 -18.46
C LYS A 239 10.58 -11.80 -19.45
N ASP A 240 9.57 -12.47 -20.00
CA ASP A 240 8.45 -11.82 -20.70
C ASP A 240 7.50 -11.22 -19.64
N PRO A 241 7.21 -9.91 -19.65
CA PRO A 241 6.23 -9.32 -18.73
C PRO A 241 4.80 -9.78 -19.04
N GLY A 242 4.53 -10.25 -20.26
CA GLY A 242 3.24 -10.70 -20.75
C GLY A 242 2.34 -9.57 -21.28
N ASN A 243 1.14 -9.94 -21.77
CA ASN A 243 0.12 -9.04 -22.31
C ASN A 243 -0.69 -8.27 -21.25
N ILE A 244 -0.53 -8.57 -19.96
CA ILE A 244 -1.19 -7.81 -18.88
C ILE A 244 -0.25 -6.68 -18.44
N PRO A 245 -0.74 -5.44 -18.30
CA PRO A 245 0.04 -4.32 -17.81
C PRO A 245 0.85 -4.67 -16.55
N LEU A 246 2.15 -4.39 -16.60
CA LEU A 246 3.11 -4.84 -15.59
C LEU A 246 2.77 -4.27 -14.21
N PHE A 247 2.13 -3.10 -14.12
CA PHE A 247 1.63 -2.55 -12.84
C PHE A 247 0.64 -3.47 -12.13
N ASN A 248 -0.22 -4.23 -12.83
CA ASN A 248 -1.10 -5.21 -12.19
C ASN A 248 -0.28 -6.33 -11.53
N ASN A 249 0.78 -6.79 -12.20
CA ASN A 249 1.65 -7.84 -11.68
C ASN A 249 2.54 -7.32 -10.54
N LEU A 250 3.06 -6.09 -10.64
CA LEU A 250 3.80 -5.43 -9.56
C LEU A 250 2.93 -5.20 -8.32
N SER A 251 1.67 -4.78 -8.47
CA SER A 251 0.72 -4.68 -7.35
C SER A 251 0.45 -6.02 -6.67
N ASN A 252 0.35 -7.12 -7.42
CA ASN A 252 0.20 -8.47 -6.86
C ASN A 252 1.46 -8.94 -6.10
N LEU A 253 2.66 -8.51 -6.50
CA LEU A 253 3.89 -8.82 -5.78
C LEU A 253 4.11 -7.90 -4.56
N ILE A 254 3.93 -6.60 -4.74
CA ILE A 254 4.19 -5.58 -3.71
C ILE A 254 3.25 -5.77 -2.51
N ARG A 255 1.98 -6.14 -2.70
CA ARG A 255 1.08 -6.44 -1.56
C ARG A 255 1.61 -7.58 -0.68
N LEU A 256 2.18 -8.64 -1.29
CA LEU A 256 2.78 -9.76 -0.57
C LEU A 256 4.07 -9.36 0.16
N ALA A 257 4.93 -8.59 -0.51
CA ALA A 257 6.21 -8.14 0.04
C ALA A 257 6.03 -7.12 1.19
N MET A 258 5.04 -6.24 1.10
CA MET A 258 4.65 -5.31 2.16
C MET A 258 4.19 -6.05 3.41
N LEU A 259 3.20 -6.93 3.26
CA LEU A 259 2.69 -7.76 4.36
C LEU A 259 3.80 -8.64 4.97
N TYR A 260 4.73 -9.14 4.16
CA TYR A 260 5.83 -9.95 4.68
C TYR A 260 6.79 -9.14 5.55
N LYS A 261 7.19 -7.94 5.13
CA LYS A 261 8.18 -7.11 5.84
C LYS A 261 7.60 -6.22 6.95
N TYR A 262 6.29 -5.98 6.97
CA TYR A 262 5.66 -5.07 7.94
C TYR A 262 4.39 -5.63 8.61
N GLY A 263 3.80 -6.72 8.11
CA GLY A 263 2.49 -7.22 8.58
C GLY A 263 1.34 -6.31 8.14
N GLY A 264 0.25 -6.30 8.91
CA GLY A 264 -0.88 -5.38 8.74
C GLY A 264 -1.92 -5.84 7.72
N ILE A 265 -2.58 -4.88 7.08
CA ILE A 265 -3.74 -5.09 6.20
C ILE A 265 -3.48 -4.50 4.83
N TYR A 266 -3.59 -5.30 3.78
CA TYR A 266 -3.66 -4.82 2.40
C TYR A 266 -5.11 -4.72 1.92
N LEU A 267 -5.40 -3.65 1.18
CA LEU A 267 -6.64 -3.42 0.43
C LEU A 267 -6.31 -2.93 -0.99
N ASP A 268 -7.08 -3.34 -1.99
CA ASP A 268 -7.14 -2.62 -3.27
C ASP A 268 -7.89 -1.28 -3.10
N THR A 269 -7.64 -0.29 -3.97
CA THR A 269 -8.14 1.10 -3.82
C THR A 269 -9.64 1.27 -4.15
N ASP A 270 -10.37 0.17 -4.33
CA ASP A 270 -11.77 0.13 -4.73
C ASP A 270 -12.64 -0.66 -3.72
N PHE A 271 -12.26 -0.63 -2.43
CA PHE A 271 -13.08 -1.12 -1.32
C PHE A 271 -13.79 0.03 -0.58
N ILE A 272 -15.10 -0.10 -0.38
CA ILE A 272 -15.84 0.70 0.61
C ILE A 272 -15.75 -0.01 1.95
N ILE A 273 -15.25 0.67 2.98
CA ILE A 273 -15.08 0.08 4.32
C ILE A 273 -16.35 0.32 5.15
N LEU A 274 -16.88 -0.75 5.76
CA LEU A 274 -18.17 -0.75 6.46
C LEU A 274 -18.06 -1.14 7.94
N LYS A 275 -17.08 -1.96 8.33
CA LYS A 275 -16.87 -2.42 9.72
C LYS A 275 -15.40 -2.54 10.08
N ASP A 276 -15.12 -2.45 11.37
CA ASP A 276 -13.77 -2.49 11.94
C ASP A 276 -13.03 -3.82 11.66
N PHE A 277 -11.79 -3.72 11.18
CA PHE A 277 -10.90 -4.84 10.87
C PHE A 277 -10.01 -5.29 12.05
N SER A 278 -10.03 -4.63 13.21
CA SER A 278 -9.03 -4.87 14.29
C SER A 278 -9.10 -6.27 14.90
N GLY A 279 -10.27 -6.92 14.83
CA GLY A 279 -10.46 -8.32 15.23
C GLY A 279 -9.97 -9.36 14.21
N LEU A 280 -9.50 -8.94 13.03
CA LEU A 280 -9.05 -9.84 11.95
C LEU A 280 -7.54 -10.06 12.00
N ARG A 281 -7.11 -11.31 11.78
CA ARG A 281 -5.69 -11.70 11.78
C ARG A 281 -5.45 -12.94 10.93
N ASN A 282 -4.34 -12.95 10.18
CA ASN A 282 -3.95 -14.04 9.26
C ASN A 282 -5.14 -14.55 8.45
N SER A 283 -5.72 -13.67 7.63
CA SER A 283 -6.99 -13.92 6.96
C SER A 283 -7.10 -13.35 5.55
N VAL A 284 -7.87 -14.06 4.71
CA VAL A 284 -8.16 -13.70 3.31
C VAL A 284 -9.64 -13.96 3.00
N GLY A 285 -10.17 -13.30 1.97
CA GLY A 285 -11.54 -13.51 1.52
C GLY A 285 -11.68 -14.62 0.47
N ALA A 286 -12.68 -15.49 0.65
CA ALA A 286 -13.21 -16.30 -0.43
C ALA A 286 -14.04 -15.42 -1.37
N GLN A 287 -13.65 -15.30 -2.64
CA GLN A 287 -14.42 -14.58 -3.65
C GLN A 287 -15.69 -15.35 -4.05
N SER A 288 -15.62 -16.68 -4.11
CA SER A 288 -16.76 -17.51 -4.49
C SER A 288 -16.69 -18.91 -3.85
N MET A 289 -17.89 -19.45 -3.60
CA MET A 289 -18.10 -20.79 -3.07
C MET A 289 -18.58 -21.73 -4.18
N ASP A 290 -18.32 -23.02 -4.00
CA ASP A 290 -18.98 -24.09 -4.72
C ASP A 290 -20.35 -24.37 -4.05
N PRO A 291 -21.48 -24.31 -4.79
CA PRO A 291 -22.82 -24.49 -4.20
C PRO A 291 -23.13 -25.91 -3.73
N ALA A 292 -22.38 -26.94 -4.17
CA ALA A 292 -22.64 -28.34 -3.86
C ALA A 292 -21.80 -28.84 -2.68
N THR A 293 -20.54 -28.40 -2.55
CA THR A 293 -19.67 -28.76 -1.42
C THR A 293 -19.70 -27.76 -0.27
N ASN A 294 -20.20 -26.53 -0.51
CA ASN A 294 -20.07 -25.38 0.39
C ASN A 294 -18.61 -25.08 0.81
N THR A 295 -17.64 -25.42 -0.05
CA THR A 295 -16.24 -24.98 0.08
C THR A 295 -15.96 -23.80 -0.85
N TRP A 296 -14.93 -23.01 -0.57
CA TRP A 296 -14.50 -21.97 -1.51
C TRP A 296 -13.93 -22.60 -2.80
N ASN A 297 -14.09 -21.91 -3.93
CA ASN A 297 -13.49 -22.30 -5.22
C ASN A 297 -12.65 -21.16 -5.86
N ARG A 298 -12.72 -19.95 -5.29
CA ARG A 298 -11.81 -18.84 -5.54
C ARG A 298 -11.53 -18.09 -4.25
N LEU A 299 -10.25 -17.89 -3.94
CA LEU A 299 -9.78 -16.91 -2.98
C LEU A 299 -9.27 -15.71 -3.75
N ASN A 300 -9.18 -14.55 -3.10
CA ASN A 300 -8.70 -13.34 -3.73
C ASN A 300 -7.79 -12.55 -2.79
N GLY A 301 -6.73 -11.95 -3.36
CA GLY A 301 -5.73 -11.15 -2.65
C GLY A 301 -6.03 -9.65 -2.68
N ALA A 302 -7.24 -9.23 -3.08
CA ALA A 302 -7.66 -7.83 -3.02
C ALA A 302 -7.80 -7.30 -1.58
N VAL A 303 -8.02 -8.21 -0.62
CA VAL A 303 -7.89 -7.94 0.81
C VAL A 303 -7.12 -9.07 1.47
N MET A 304 -6.10 -8.72 2.26
CA MET A 304 -5.19 -9.67 2.90
C MET A 304 -4.71 -9.11 4.25
N ILE A 305 -4.94 -9.85 5.34
CA ILE A 305 -4.54 -9.46 6.70
C ILE A 305 -3.51 -10.45 7.22
N PHE A 306 -2.30 -10.01 7.60
CA PHE A 306 -1.24 -10.93 8.02
C PHE A 306 -0.33 -10.36 9.12
N ASP A 307 0.18 -11.26 9.96
CA ASP A 307 1.35 -11.02 10.79
C ASP A 307 2.61 -10.77 9.94
N ILE A 308 3.53 -9.98 10.46
CA ILE A 308 4.88 -9.81 9.91
C ILE A 308 5.60 -11.16 9.82
N ASN A 309 6.37 -11.39 8.74
CA ASN A 309 7.08 -12.62 8.42
C ASN A 309 6.22 -13.89 8.28
N HIS A 310 4.89 -13.79 8.12
CA HIS A 310 4.02 -14.98 8.03
C HIS A 310 4.41 -15.92 6.87
N PRO A 311 4.59 -17.24 7.10
CA PRO A 311 5.23 -18.14 6.13
C PRO A 311 4.46 -18.27 4.81
N LEU A 312 3.14 -18.17 4.84
CA LEU A 312 2.30 -18.21 3.64
C LEU A 312 2.66 -17.11 2.62
N LEU A 313 3.21 -15.98 3.06
CA LEU A 313 3.64 -14.88 2.18
C LEU A 313 4.92 -15.23 1.41
N ILE A 314 5.82 -16.03 2.00
CA ILE A 314 6.95 -16.64 1.28
C ILE A 314 6.43 -17.62 0.22
N ASP A 315 5.45 -18.47 0.54
CA ASP A 315 4.88 -19.41 -0.43
C ASP A 315 4.12 -18.72 -1.56
N PHE A 316 3.40 -17.62 -1.28
CA PHE A 316 2.81 -16.78 -2.32
C PHE A 316 3.89 -16.15 -3.22
N MET A 317 4.97 -15.60 -2.66
CA MET A 317 6.09 -15.05 -3.46
C MET A 317 6.86 -16.13 -4.23
N GLN A 318 6.99 -17.33 -3.68
CA GLN A 318 7.59 -18.48 -4.35
C GLN A 318 6.76 -18.92 -5.55
N GLU A 319 5.45 -19.06 -5.38
CA GLU A 319 4.50 -19.37 -6.46
C GLU A 319 4.51 -18.28 -7.54
N PHE A 320 4.58 -17.00 -7.13
CA PHE A 320 4.65 -15.86 -8.05
C PHE A 320 5.90 -15.95 -8.93
N ALA A 321 7.06 -16.17 -8.32
CA ALA A 321 8.34 -16.22 -9.03
C ALA A 321 8.46 -17.41 -9.98
N SER A 322 8.09 -18.62 -9.51
CA SER A 322 8.28 -19.87 -10.26
C SER A 322 7.23 -20.11 -11.35
N THR A 323 5.99 -19.65 -11.15
CA THR A 323 4.88 -19.91 -12.09
C THR A 323 4.49 -18.71 -12.95
N PHE A 324 5.12 -17.54 -12.75
CA PHE A 324 4.75 -16.25 -13.34
C PHE A 324 4.18 -16.33 -14.77
N ASN A 325 2.93 -15.91 -14.93
CA ASN A 325 2.28 -15.84 -16.24
C ASN A 325 1.52 -14.53 -16.42
N GLY A 326 2.24 -13.47 -16.79
CA GLY A 326 1.67 -12.17 -17.15
C GLY A 326 0.79 -12.16 -18.41
N ASN A 327 0.53 -13.32 -19.05
CA ASN A 327 -0.40 -13.44 -20.17
C ASN A 327 -1.80 -13.93 -19.75
N LYS A 328 -2.04 -14.29 -18.48
CA LYS A 328 -3.32 -14.85 -18.01
C LYS A 328 -3.91 -14.07 -16.82
N TRP A 329 -5.10 -13.50 -17.01
CA TRP A 329 -5.69 -12.57 -16.03
C TRP A 329 -5.94 -13.23 -14.67
N GLY A 330 -5.48 -12.56 -13.61
CA GLY A 330 -5.56 -13.05 -12.23
C GLY A 330 -4.63 -14.22 -11.88
N PHE A 331 -3.85 -14.77 -12.83
CA PHE A 331 -3.03 -15.97 -12.61
C PHE A 331 -2.01 -15.80 -11.46
N ASN A 332 -1.37 -14.61 -11.43
CA ASN A 332 -0.39 -14.19 -10.43
C ASN A 332 -1.03 -13.57 -9.17
N GLY A 333 -2.37 -13.56 -9.07
CA GLY A 333 -3.12 -12.91 -7.99
C GLY A 333 -4.14 -13.86 -7.36
N PRO A 334 -5.47 -13.67 -7.54
CA PRO A 334 -6.49 -14.53 -6.91
C PRO A 334 -6.32 -16.03 -7.23
N TYR A 335 -5.87 -16.39 -8.44
CA TYR A 335 -5.58 -17.80 -8.76
C TYR A 335 -4.32 -18.32 -8.07
N LEU A 336 -3.35 -17.47 -7.75
CA LEU A 336 -2.15 -17.82 -6.99
C LEU A 336 -2.50 -18.01 -5.51
N VAL A 337 -3.29 -17.09 -4.94
CA VAL A 337 -3.77 -17.19 -3.55
C VAL A 337 -4.54 -18.49 -3.33
N SER A 338 -5.43 -18.85 -4.27
CA SER A 338 -6.11 -20.15 -4.27
C SER A 338 -5.15 -21.34 -4.27
N ARG A 339 -4.24 -21.45 -5.26
CA ARG A 339 -3.35 -22.62 -5.39
C ARG A 339 -2.45 -22.83 -4.18
N VAL A 340 -1.96 -21.75 -3.57
CA VAL A 340 -1.05 -21.83 -2.43
C VAL A 340 -1.79 -22.28 -1.17
N ILE A 341 -2.97 -21.72 -0.88
CA ILE A 341 -3.78 -22.14 0.27
C ILE A 341 -4.34 -23.56 0.08
N GLU A 342 -4.73 -23.94 -1.13
CA GLU A 342 -5.13 -25.31 -1.48
C GLU A 342 -3.98 -26.32 -1.23
N ARG A 343 -2.76 -25.97 -1.67
CA ARG A 343 -1.54 -26.78 -1.46
C ARG A 343 -1.14 -26.91 0.02
N VAL A 344 -1.33 -25.85 0.81
CA VAL A 344 -1.02 -25.84 2.24
C VAL A 344 -2.08 -26.59 3.05
N GLY A 345 -3.36 -26.43 2.71
CA GLY A 345 -4.48 -27.08 3.39
C GLY A 345 -4.42 -26.92 4.91
N ASN A 346 -4.54 -28.03 5.64
CA ASN A 346 -4.49 -28.08 7.10
C ASN A 346 -3.06 -28.25 7.67
N THR A 347 -2.01 -27.85 6.94
CA THR A 347 -0.62 -27.98 7.42
C THR A 347 -0.39 -27.09 8.66
N PRO A 348 0.09 -27.64 9.80
CA PRO A 348 0.32 -26.87 11.01
C PRO A 348 1.31 -25.71 10.82
N GLY A 349 1.08 -24.61 11.54
CA GLY A 349 1.95 -23.43 11.52
C GLY A 349 1.53 -22.32 10.55
N TYR A 350 0.56 -22.57 9.67
CA TYR A 350 0.05 -21.58 8.71
C TYR A 350 -1.20 -20.82 9.16
N ASN A 351 -1.96 -21.35 10.12
CA ASN A 351 -3.03 -20.71 10.90
C ASN A 351 -3.88 -19.64 10.15
N ILE A 352 -4.32 -19.95 8.93
CA ILE A 352 -5.04 -19.03 8.04
C ILE A 352 -6.56 -19.12 8.24
N THR A 353 -7.22 -17.98 8.41
CA THR A 353 -8.69 -17.87 8.42
C THR A 353 -9.21 -17.48 7.05
N ILE A 354 -10.11 -18.27 6.49
CA ILE A 354 -10.75 -17.98 5.20
C ILE A 354 -12.14 -17.43 5.48
N LEU A 355 -12.33 -16.13 5.24
CA LEU A 355 -13.59 -15.44 5.47
C LEU A 355 -14.55 -15.66 4.29
N PRO A 356 -15.88 -15.82 4.54
CA PRO A 356 -16.85 -16.10 3.49
C PRO A 356 -17.02 -14.91 2.53
N PRO A 357 -17.60 -15.10 1.32
CA PRO A 357 -17.77 -14.01 0.37
C PRO A 357 -18.52 -12.80 0.92
N LYS A 358 -19.46 -12.99 1.86
CA LYS A 358 -20.16 -11.89 2.53
C LYS A 358 -19.25 -10.88 3.23
N ALA A 359 -18.05 -11.27 3.66
CA ALA A 359 -17.13 -10.38 4.37
C ALA A 359 -16.56 -9.25 3.49
N PHE A 360 -16.25 -9.55 2.23
CA PHE A 360 -15.48 -8.65 1.35
C PHE A 360 -15.97 -8.59 -0.11
N TYR A 361 -16.68 -9.63 -0.54
CA TYR A 361 -17.09 -9.89 -1.92
C TYR A 361 -18.62 -10.15 -1.99
N ALA A 362 -19.38 -9.42 -1.17
CA ALA A 362 -20.84 -9.57 -0.99
C ALA A 362 -21.67 -9.27 -2.26
N VAL A 363 -21.03 -8.81 -3.34
CA VAL A 363 -21.56 -8.71 -4.70
C VAL A 363 -20.46 -9.09 -5.70
N ASP A 364 -20.80 -10.00 -6.61
CA ASP A 364 -19.91 -10.46 -7.68
C ASP A 364 -19.69 -9.37 -8.76
N TRP A 365 -18.51 -9.36 -9.39
CA TRP A 365 -18.12 -8.45 -10.47
C TRP A 365 -19.10 -8.43 -11.66
N PHE A 366 -19.87 -9.50 -11.91
CA PHE A 366 -20.91 -9.47 -12.96
C PHE A 366 -22.24 -8.86 -12.50
N LYS A 367 -22.46 -8.73 -11.18
CA LYS A 367 -23.65 -8.11 -10.58
C LYS A 367 -23.45 -6.66 -10.14
N ILE A 368 -22.21 -6.19 -10.05
CA ILE A 368 -21.86 -4.89 -9.45
C ILE A 368 -22.61 -3.69 -10.03
N LYS A 369 -22.95 -3.71 -11.34
CA LYS A 369 -23.78 -2.68 -11.99
C LYS A 369 -25.13 -2.45 -11.30
N GLY A 370 -25.70 -3.47 -10.64
CA GLY A 370 -26.95 -3.34 -9.88
C GLY A 370 -26.83 -2.43 -8.65
N LEU A 371 -25.65 -2.33 -8.02
CA LEU A 371 -25.47 -1.42 -6.88
C LEU A 371 -25.35 0.06 -7.29
N LEU A 372 -25.07 0.32 -8.57
CA LEU A 372 -24.75 1.64 -9.11
C LEU A 372 -25.94 2.31 -9.81
N LYS A 373 -26.98 1.53 -10.16
CA LYS A 373 -28.23 2.02 -10.75
C LYS A 373 -29.21 2.51 -9.68
N LYS A 374 -29.98 3.55 -10.01
CA LYS A 374 -31.16 3.95 -9.25
C LYS A 374 -32.28 2.89 -9.38
N PRO A 375 -33.20 2.79 -8.41
CA PRO A 375 -34.42 2.02 -8.58
C PRO A 375 -35.31 2.65 -9.66
N GLU A 376 -35.92 1.83 -10.51
CA GLU A 376 -36.88 2.27 -11.54
C GLU A 376 -38.34 2.02 -11.13
N ASN A 377 -38.56 1.21 -10.08
CA ASN A 377 -39.88 0.86 -9.55
C ASN A 377 -39.84 0.55 -8.02
N GLU A 378 -41.00 0.23 -7.44
CA GLU A 378 -41.12 -0.07 -6.00
C GLU A 378 -40.34 -1.33 -5.57
N ALA A 379 -40.36 -2.40 -6.37
CA ALA A 379 -39.63 -3.63 -6.04
C ALA A 379 -38.11 -3.44 -6.10
N ASP A 380 -37.61 -2.62 -7.04
CA ASP A 380 -36.20 -2.19 -7.04
C ASP A 380 -35.87 -1.39 -5.77
N SER A 381 -36.79 -0.53 -5.32
CA SER A 381 -36.61 0.29 -4.11
C SER A 381 -36.56 -0.56 -2.85
N GLN A 382 -37.46 -1.54 -2.73
CA GLN A 382 -37.44 -2.55 -1.67
C GLN A 382 -36.15 -3.39 -1.71
N TRP A 383 -35.63 -3.70 -2.90
CA TRP A 383 -34.34 -4.38 -3.06
C TRP A 383 -33.14 -3.52 -2.64
N VAL A 384 -33.15 -2.21 -2.93
CA VAL A 384 -32.12 -1.26 -2.46
C VAL A 384 -32.06 -1.26 -0.94
N GLU A 385 -33.19 -1.06 -0.25
CA GLU A 385 -33.27 -1.03 1.21
C GLU A 385 -32.88 -2.39 1.83
N HIS A 386 -33.32 -3.51 1.26
CA HIS A 386 -32.87 -4.84 1.71
C HIS A 386 -31.35 -5.03 1.52
N LYS A 387 -30.76 -4.55 0.41
CA LYS A 387 -29.32 -4.71 0.17
C LYS A 387 -28.48 -3.79 1.05
N LEU A 388 -28.97 -2.58 1.36
CA LEU A 388 -28.38 -1.70 2.39
C LEU A 388 -28.40 -2.37 3.77
N ALA A 389 -29.52 -2.97 4.16
CA ALA A 389 -29.63 -3.73 5.41
C ALA A 389 -28.68 -4.93 5.45
N GLU A 390 -28.53 -5.69 4.36
CA GLU A 390 -27.57 -6.81 4.29
C GLU A 390 -26.12 -6.34 4.47
N LEU A 391 -25.73 -5.24 3.81
CA LEU A 391 -24.35 -4.74 3.83
C LEU A 391 -24.00 -4.04 5.17
N ASN A 392 -24.90 -3.18 5.67
CA ASN A 392 -24.66 -2.45 6.93
C ASN A 392 -24.80 -3.37 8.16
N ASN A 393 -25.80 -4.23 8.22
CA ASN A 393 -26.10 -5.01 9.42
C ASN A 393 -25.51 -6.43 9.39
N GLY A 394 -25.28 -7.02 8.21
CA GLY A 394 -24.71 -8.36 8.05
C GLY A 394 -23.20 -8.45 8.32
N GLU A 395 -22.58 -9.53 7.86
CA GLU A 395 -21.16 -9.86 8.14
C GLU A 395 -20.17 -9.15 7.20
N THR A 396 -20.59 -8.11 6.49
CA THR A 396 -19.75 -7.39 5.52
C THR A 396 -18.84 -6.39 6.22
N TYR A 397 -17.52 -6.62 6.11
CA TYR A 397 -16.48 -5.70 6.58
C TYR A 397 -16.17 -4.62 5.54
N ALA A 398 -16.16 -4.99 4.26
CA ALA A 398 -16.00 -4.06 3.16
C ALA A 398 -16.69 -4.56 1.88
N LEU A 399 -17.00 -3.64 0.97
CA LEU A 399 -17.58 -3.92 -0.34
C LEU A 399 -16.56 -3.60 -1.45
N HIS A 400 -16.05 -4.65 -2.12
CA HIS A 400 -15.21 -4.52 -3.30
C HIS A 400 -16.02 -4.04 -4.52
N LEU A 401 -15.61 -2.93 -5.15
CA LEU A 401 -16.30 -2.31 -6.28
C LEU A 401 -15.86 -2.86 -7.64
N TRP A 402 -14.77 -3.62 -7.73
CA TRP A 402 -14.27 -4.20 -8.96
C TRP A 402 -14.03 -3.14 -10.07
N ASN A 403 -13.23 -2.10 -9.83
CA ASN A 403 -13.11 -0.89 -10.68
C ASN A 403 -12.82 -1.20 -12.17
N LYS A 404 -12.19 -2.33 -12.52
CA LYS A 404 -12.07 -2.82 -13.91
C LYS A 404 -13.40 -3.10 -14.62
N ARG A 405 -14.51 -3.18 -13.89
CA ARG A 405 -15.90 -3.36 -14.38
C ARG A 405 -16.79 -2.16 -14.10
N SER A 406 -16.52 -1.41 -13.04
CA SER A 406 -17.44 -0.40 -12.50
C SER A 406 -16.99 1.05 -12.66
N ARG A 407 -15.70 1.35 -12.90
CA ARG A 407 -15.21 2.74 -12.94
C ARG A 407 -15.90 3.62 -13.99
N GLU A 408 -16.29 3.04 -15.13
CA GLU A 408 -17.00 3.73 -16.23
C GLU A 408 -18.53 3.85 -15.98
N LEU A 409 -19.05 3.26 -14.89
CA LEU A 409 -20.48 3.25 -14.56
C LEU A 409 -20.75 4.32 -13.50
N LYS A 410 -21.42 5.41 -13.88
CA LYS A 410 -21.83 6.49 -12.98
C LYS A 410 -22.58 5.95 -11.76
N ILE A 411 -22.34 6.56 -10.59
CA ILE A 411 -23.15 6.33 -9.39
C ILE A 411 -24.46 7.12 -9.52
N GLU A 412 -25.56 6.43 -9.76
CA GLU A 412 -26.88 7.05 -9.91
C GLU A 412 -27.50 7.38 -8.53
N GLU A 413 -28.25 8.49 -8.44
CA GLU A 413 -28.92 8.91 -7.21
C GLU A 413 -29.95 7.88 -6.73
N GLY A 414 -30.02 7.63 -5.42
CA GLY A 414 -30.88 6.60 -4.83
C GLY A 414 -30.41 5.16 -5.04
N SER A 415 -29.30 4.92 -5.75
CA SER A 415 -28.65 3.60 -5.83
C SER A 415 -28.12 3.13 -4.46
N VAL A 416 -27.88 1.82 -4.32
CA VAL A 416 -27.24 1.25 -3.10
C VAL A 416 -25.90 1.96 -2.83
N MET A 417 -25.10 2.19 -3.87
CA MET A 417 -23.83 2.91 -3.74
C MET A 417 -24.03 4.37 -3.30
N ALA A 418 -24.96 5.11 -3.89
CA ALA A 418 -25.25 6.48 -3.47
C ALA A 418 -25.63 6.54 -1.98
N ARG A 419 -26.51 5.63 -1.53
CA ARG A 419 -26.93 5.56 -0.13
C ARG A 419 -25.80 5.16 0.82
N LEU A 420 -24.99 4.15 0.49
CA LEU A 420 -23.81 3.80 1.29
C LEU A 420 -22.82 4.97 1.43
N ILE A 421 -22.62 5.76 0.38
CA ILE A 421 -21.71 6.91 0.44
C ILE A 421 -22.25 8.01 1.36
N LEU A 422 -23.56 8.28 1.32
CA LEU A 422 -24.21 9.23 2.22
C LEU A 422 -24.16 8.76 3.69
N ASP A 423 -24.32 7.47 3.95
CA ASP A 423 -24.31 6.90 5.31
C ASP A 423 -22.89 6.85 5.91
N HIS A 424 -21.87 6.53 5.09
CA HIS A 424 -20.52 6.23 5.57
C HIS A 424 -19.46 7.30 5.32
N CYS A 425 -19.61 8.23 4.37
CA CYS A 425 -18.54 9.19 4.07
C CYS A 425 -18.44 10.35 5.09
N VAL A 426 -17.24 10.92 5.25
CA VAL A 426 -16.90 12.03 6.17
C VAL A 426 -16.55 13.32 5.42
N ILE A 427 -15.99 13.22 4.22
CA ILE A 427 -15.40 14.33 3.44
C ILE A 427 -16.09 14.52 2.07
N CYS A 428 -16.96 13.59 1.65
CA CYS A 428 -17.56 13.58 0.30
C CYS A 428 -18.52 14.75 0.03
N GLU A 429 -18.03 15.78 -0.65
CA GLU A 429 -18.86 16.74 -1.39
C GLU A 429 -18.99 16.30 -2.86
N HIS A 430 -20.14 16.56 -3.49
CA HIS A 430 -20.40 16.31 -4.92
C HIS A 430 -20.18 14.85 -5.39
N ILE A 431 -20.76 13.89 -4.66
CA ILE A 431 -20.73 12.44 -4.92
C ILE A 431 -21.25 12.09 -6.33
N TYR A 432 -22.32 12.75 -6.78
CA TYR A 432 -23.03 12.41 -8.02
C TYR A 432 -22.30 12.79 -9.30
N ASP A 433 -21.14 13.43 -9.22
CA ASP A 433 -20.30 13.79 -10.37
C ASP A 433 -19.07 12.87 -10.41
N SER A 434 -19.30 11.55 -10.37
CA SER A 434 -18.30 10.47 -10.20
C SER A 434 -18.60 9.19 -10.97
#